data_AF-A0A9D2W1T5-F1
#
_entry.id   AF-A0A9D2W1T5-F1
#
_cell.length_a   1.000
_cell.length_b   1.000
_cell.length_c   1.000
_cell.angle_alpha   90.00
_cell.angle_beta   90.00
_cell.angle_gamma   90.00
#
_symmetry.space_group_name_H-M   'P 1'
#
loop_
_entity.id
_entity.type
_entity.pdbx_description
1 polymer ?
#
loop_
_entity_poly.entity_id
_entity_poly.type
_entity_poly.pdbx_seq_one_letter_code
_entity_poly.pdbx_strand_id
1 'polypeptide(L)'
;AVLIGGALRIGGIVAGASTRELEALEGFGTDVGLAFQLTDDYLDTFGDPRTFGKRIGGDILEGKKTFLYITARERASREEFERAFSLADEEEKIEAVRDLYRATGADQALREQIDRYTEKALAHVDRLPFSQPYREHYIRLARALVQRKL
;
A
#
# COMPACT_ATOMS: atom_id res chain seq x y z
N ALA A 1 -4.21 1.45 8.10
CA ALA A 1 -5.55 1.76 7.55
C ALA A 1 -6.53 2.31 8.58
N VAL A 2 -6.91 1.53 9.61
CA VAL A 2 -8.00 1.88 10.55
C VAL A 2 -7.81 3.23 11.26
N LEU A 3 -6.56 3.61 11.59
CA LEU A 3 -6.28 4.91 12.22
C LEU A 3 -6.71 6.10 11.35
N ILE A 4 -6.47 6.04 10.03
CA ILE A 4 -6.83 7.13 9.10
C ILE A 4 -8.36 7.19 8.95
N GLY A 5 -9.01 6.04 8.77
CA GLY A 5 -10.48 5.95 8.73
C GLY A 5 -11.13 6.50 10.00
N GLY A 6 -10.64 6.09 11.17
CA GLY A 6 -11.12 6.57 12.46
C GLY A 6 -10.91 8.07 12.66
N ALA A 7 -9.74 8.61 12.30
CA ALA A 7 -9.45 10.04 12.40
C ALA A 7 -10.42 10.89 11.56
N LEU A 8 -10.72 10.48 10.33
CA LEU A 8 -11.67 11.17 9.46
C LEU A 8 -13.11 11.05 9.99
N ARG A 9 -13.49 9.88 10.48
CA ARG A 9 -14.81 9.66 11.11
C ARG A 9 -15.00 10.57 12.32
N ILE A 10 -13.99 10.69 13.20
CA ILE A 10 -14.03 11.59 14.36
C ILE A 10 -14.23 13.04 13.91
N GLY A 11 -13.49 13.49 12.89
CA GLY A 11 -13.69 14.83 12.31
C GLY A 11 -15.12 15.06 11.79
N GLY A 12 -15.69 14.07 11.11
CA GLY A 12 -17.08 14.11 10.66
C GLY A 12 -18.09 14.17 11.80
N ILE A 13 -17.87 13.41 12.89
CA ILE A 13 -18.74 13.43 14.08
C ILE A 13 -18.76 14.82 14.71
N VAL A 14 -17.58 15.44 14.88
CA VAL A 14 -17.45 16.80 15.42
C VAL A 14 -18.17 17.83 14.52
N ALA A 15 -18.16 17.62 13.20
CA ALA A 15 -18.86 18.47 12.24
C ALA A 15 -20.37 18.21 12.13
N GLY A 16 -20.92 17.23 12.87
CA GLY A 16 -22.34 16.88 12.80
C GLY A 16 -22.74 16.18 11.50
N ALA A 17 -21.81 15.49 10.84
CA ALA A 17 -22.07 14.77 9.60
C ALA A 17 -23.07 13.61 9.83
N SER A 18 -23.86 13.34 8.79
CA SER A 18 -24.79 12.21 8.74
C SER A 18 -24.06 10.87 8.74
N THR A 19 -24.75 9.80 9.14
CA THR A 19 -24.18 8.42 9.14
C THR A 19 -23.58 8.04 7.79
N ARG A 20 -24.24 8.40 6.68
CA ARG A 20 -23.77 8.11 5.32
C ARG A 20 -22.45 8.82 5.00
N GLU A 21 -22.30 10.07 5.44
CA GLU A 21 -21.05 10.82 5.28
C GLU A 21 -19.94 10.27 6.15
N LEU A 22 -20.24 9.86 7.39
CA LEU A 22 -19.29 9.21 8.28
C LEU A 22 -18.75 7.90 7.69
N GLU A 23 -19.62 7.08 7.12
CA GLU A 23 -19.23 5.84 6.42
C GLU A 23 -18.37 6.13 5.18
N ALA A 24 -18.69 7.20 4.43
CA ALA A 24 -17.88 7.60 3.28
C ALA A 24 -16.50 8.12 3.70
N LEU A 25 -16.40 8.93 4.77
CA LEU A 25 -15.14 9.41 5.33
C LEU A 25 -14.26 8.27 5.86
N GLU A 26 -14.86 7.35 6.62
CA GLU A 26 -14.18 6.18 7.15
C GLU A 26 -13.71 5.23 6.04
N GLY A 27 -14.56 5.01 5.03
CA GLY A 27 -14.24 4.21 3.84
C GLY A 27 -13.06 4.81 3.05
N PHE A 28 -13.12 6.12 2.76
CA PHE A 28 -12.00 6.83 2.13
C PHE A 28 -10.70 6.63 2.93
N GLY A 29 -10.74 6.87 4.24
CA GLY A 29 -9.55 6.78 5.10
C GLY A 29 -9.00 5.36 5.22
N THR A 30 -9.87 4.37 5.24
CA THR A 30 -9.49 2.95 5.30
C THR A 30 -8.82 2.53 4.00
N ASP A 31 -9.44 2.78 2.85
CA ASP A 31 -8.93 2.36 1.55
C ASP A 31 -7.65 3.10 1.16
N VAL A 32 -7.56 4.43 1.40
CA VAL A 32 -6.30 5.16 1.17
C VAL A 32 -5.20 4.67 2.11
N GLY A 33 -5.56 4.29 3.33
CA GLY A 33 -4.62 3.74 4.29
C GLY A 33 -4.16 2.32 3.95
N LEU A 34 -4.94 1.54 3.20
CA LEU A 34 -4.53 0.26 2.64
C LEU A 34 -3.60 0.47 1.45
N ALA A 35 -3.97 1.35 0.51
CA ALA A 35 -3.11 1.72 -0.61
C ALA A 35 -1.75 2.26 -0.14
N PHE A 36 -1.74 3.07 0.92
CA PHE A 36 -0.54 3.58 1.56
C PHE A 36 0.36 2.46 2.09
N GLN A 37 -0.19 1.47 2.81
CA GLN A 37 0.61 0.37 3.35
C GLN A 37 1.19 -0.50 2.22
N LEU A 38 0.39 -0.82 1.21
CA LEU A 38 0.86 -1.58 0.04
C LEU A 38 1.97 -0.83 -0.71
N THR A 39 1.87 0.50 -0.78
CA THR A 39 2.94 1.35 -1.34
C THR A 39 4.21 1.28 -0.48
N ASP A 40 4.10 1.32 0.85
CA ASP A 40 5.27 1.22 1.73
C ASP A 40 5.96 -0.15 1.59
N ASP A 41 5.21 -1.24 1.53
CA ASP A 41 5.72 -2.59 1.25
C ASP A 41 6.42 -2.66 -0.12
N TYR A 42 5.84 -2.01 -1.15
CA TYR A 42 6.46 -1.92 -2.48
C TYR A 42 7.80 -1.18 -2.42
N LEU A 43 7.83 -0.02 -1.77
CA LEU A 43 9.01 0.83 -1.68
C LEU A 43 10.09 0.21 -0.79
N ASP A 44 9.72 -0.56 0.24
CA ASP A 44 10.66 -1.37 1.02
C ASP A 44 11.43 -2.33 0.13
N THR A 45 10.78 -2.95 -0.86
CA THR A 45 11.44 -3.94 -1.72
C THR A 45 12.07 -3.35 -2.99
N PHE A 46 11.46 -2.32 -3.58
CA PHE A 46 11.82 -1.83 -4.91
C PHE A 46 12.16 -0.34 -4.97
N GLY A 47 12.07 0.40 -3.86
CA GLY A 47 12.37 1.82 -3.80
C GLY A 47 13.86 2.15 -4.01
N ASP A 48 14.14 3.43 -4.26
CA ASP A 48 15.52 3.95 -4.27
C ASP A 48 15.92 4.36 -2.84
N PRO A 49 16.96 3.76 -2.23
CA PRO A 49 17.43 4.09 -0.88
C PRO A 49 17.64 5.60 -0.67
N ARG A 50 18.08 6.33 -1.70
CA ARG A 50 18.37 7.77 -1.65
C ARG A 50 17.11 8.62 -1.48
N THR A 51 15.97 8.12 -1.95
CA THR A 51 14.72 8.88 -1.97
C THR A 51 13.72 8.41 -0.93
N PHE A 52 13.80 7.14 -0.55
CA PHE A 52 12.91 6.49 0.39
C PHE A 52 13.38 6.67 1.84
N GLY A 53 14.69 6.84 2.05
CA GLY A 53 15.25 7.22 3.36
C GLY A 53 15.35 6.08 4.38
N LYS A 54 15.10 4.83 3.97
CA LYS A 54 15.31 3.61 4.77
C LYS A 54 16.07 2.55 3.96
N ARG A 55 16.62 1.55 4.65
CA ARG A 55 17.25 0.37 4.02
C ARG A 55 16.21 -0.38 3.19
N ILE A 56 16.59 -0.82 1.99
CA ILE A 56 15.75 -1.63 1.11
C ILE A 56 15.82 -3.10 1.56
N GLY A 57 14.70 -3.81 1.43
CA GLY A 57 14.56 -5.22 1.72
C GLY A 57 14.42 -5.54 3.22
N GLY A 58 14.05 -4.56 4.05
CA GLY A 58 13.85 -4.79 5.48
C GLY A 58 12.81 -5.89 5.74
N ASP A 59 11.70 -5.86 5.01
CA ASP A 59 10.64 -6.86 5.13
C ASP A 59 11.09 -8.26 4.68
N ILE A 60 11.97 -8.34 3.69
CA ILE A 60 12.55 -9.60 3.21
C ILE A 60 13.46 -10.21 4.27
N LEU A 61 14.33 -9.40 4.88
CA LEU A 61 15.28 -9.85 5.90
C LEU A 61 14.55 -10.26 7.19
N GLU A 62 13.53 -9.52 7.59
CA GLU A 62 12.68 -9.86 8.75
C GLU A 62 11.74 -11.04 8.48
N GLY A 63 11.62 -11.49 7.22
CA GLY A 63 10.72 -12.57 6.84
C GLY A 63 9.25 -12.20 7.02
N LYS A 64 8.91 -10.91 6.86
CA LYS A 64 7.52 -10.46 6.91
C LYS A 64 6.72 -11.10 5.79
N LYS A 65 5.54 -11.62 6.12
CA LYS A 65 4.61 -12.24 5.16
C LYS A 65 3.75 -11.18 4.48
N THR A 66 4.39 -10.25 3.77
CA THR A 66 3.72 -9.17 3.03
C THR A 66 2.93 -9.72 1.84
N PHE A 67 2.16 -8.86 1.16
CA PHE A 67 1.45 -9.24 -0.06
C PHE A 67 2.39 -9.84 -1.13
N LEU A 68 3.60 -9.28 -1.28
CA LEU A 68 4.62 -9.79 -2.21
C LEU A 68 5.03 -11.22 -1.86
N TYR A 69 5.33 -11.46 -0.57
CA TYR A 69 5.70 -12.78 -0.07
C TYR A 69 4.62 -13.82 -0.38
N ILE A 70 3.36 -13.51 -0.03
CA ILE A 70 2.24 -14.44 -0.18
C ILE A 70 2.01 -14.73 -1.67
N THR A 71 1.97 -13.70 -2.51
CA THR A 71 1.72 -13.83 -3.95
C THR A 71 2.83 -14.62 -4.64
N ALA A 72 4.09 -14.35 -4.31
CA ALA A 72 5.21 -15.09 -4.88
C ALA A 72 5.21 -16.56 -4.42
N ARG A 73 4.87 -16.83 -3.16
CA ARG A 73 4.76 -18.19 -2.63
C ARG A 73 3.65 -19.00 -3.30
N GLU A 74 2.55 -18.37 -3.68
CA GLU A 74 1.45 -19.02 -4.40
C GLU A 74 1.79 -19.34 -5.86
N ARG A 75 2.71 -18.58 -6.47
CA ARG A 75 3.00 -18.64 -7.92
C ARG A 75 4.33 -19.30 -8.28
N ALA A 76 5.32 -19.27 -7.39
CA ALA A 76 6.61 -19.92 -7.60
C ALA A 76 6.53 -21.42 -7.28
N SER A 77 7.48 -22.21 -7.83
CA SER A 77 7.71 -23.54 -7.28
C SER A 77 8.26 -23.44 -5.85
N ARG A 78 8.01 -24.47 -5.05
CA ARG A 78 8.54 -24.55 -3.68
C ARG A 78 10.07 -24.43 -3.67
N GLU A 79 10.74 -25.05 -4.62
CA GLU A 79 12.20 -25.08 -4.70
C GLU A 79 12.80 -23.71 -5.01
N GLU A 80 12.22 -22.96 -5.95
CA GLU A 80 12.67 -21.59 -6.28
C GLU A 80 12.46 -20.65 -5.10
N PHE A 81 11.29 -20.74 -4.45
CA PHE A 81 10.96 -19.91 -3.30
C PHE A 81 11.92 -20.15 -2.13
N GLU A 82 12.10 -21.42 -1.73
CA GLU A 82 13.00 -21.78 -0.63
C GLU A 82 14.45 -21.39 -0.96
N ARG A 83 14.89 -21.57 -2.22
CA ARG A 83 16.24 -21.17 -2.64
C ARG A 83 16.47 -19.68 -2.47
N ALA A 84 15.55 -18.83 -2.90
CA ALA A 84 15.68 -17.37 -2.77
C ALA A 84 15.70 -16.92 -1.30
N PHE A 85 14.81 -17.48 -0.46
CA PHE A 85 14.68 -17.06 0.94
C PHE A 85 15.71 -17.67 1.91
N SER A 86 16.47 -18.69 1.50
CA SER A 86 17.47 -19.37 2.34
C SER A 86 18.90 -18.82 2.21
N LEU A 87 19.12 -17.81 1.37
CA LEU A 87 20.44 -17.18 1.23
C LEU A 87 20.85 -16.51 2.55
N ALA A 88 22.12 -16.72 2.93
CA ALA A 88 22.67 -16.23 4.20
C ALA A 88 23.16 -14.78 4.10
N ASP A 89 23.71 -14.39 2.96
CA ASP A 89 24.11 -13.01 2.68
C ASP A 89 22.85 -12.15 2.44
N GLU A 90 22.76 -11.01 3.11
CA GLU A 90 21.57 -10.18 3.11
C GLU A 90 21.33 -9.52 1.76
N GLU A 91 22.39 -9.02 1.12
CA GLU A 91 22.32 -8.36 -0.18
C GLU A 91 21.97 -9.37 -1.30
N GLU A 92 22.61 -10.55 -1.31
CA GLU A 92 22.27 -11.62 -2.25
C GLU A 92 20.82 -12.11 -2.06
N LYS A 93 20.37 -12.24 -0.81
CA LYS A 93 18.99 -12.61 -0.49
C LYS A 93 17.99 -11.59 -1.02
N ILE A 94 18.24 -10.30 -0.78
CA ILE A 94 17.36 -9.23 -1.24
C ILE A 94 17.24 -9.26 -2.77
N GLU A 95 18.35 -9.37 -3.50
CA GLU A 95 18.32 -9.44 -4.96
C GLU A 95 17.58 -10.69 -5.47
N ALA A 96 17.88 -11.87 -4.92
CA ALA A 96 17.23 -13.11 -5.33
C ALA A 96 15.71 -13.08 -5.10
N VAL A 97 15.26 -12.53 -3.97
CA VAL A 97 13.83 -12.40 -3.65
C VAL A 97 13.17 -11.34 -4.54
N ARG A 98 13.84 -10.22 -4.86
CA ARG A 98 13.32 -9.22 -5.81
C ARG A 98 13.12 -9.83 -7.20
N ASP A 99 14.08 -10.62 -7.66
CA ASP A 99 13.97 -11.30 -8.96
C ASP A 99 12.86 -12.35 -8.95
N LEU A 100 12.69 -13.09 -7.85
CA LEU A 100 11.56 -13.99 -7.67
C LEU A 100 10.21 -13.24 -7.72
N TYR A 101 10.11 -12.10 -7.04
CA TYR A 101 8.89 -11.28 -7.05
C TYR A 101 8.55 -10.76 -8.45
N ARG A 102 9.55 -10.37 -9.25
CA ARG A 102 9.36 -10.00 -10.66
C ARG A 102 8.95 -11.20 -11.52
N ALA A 103 9.65 -12.32 -11.38
CA ALA A 103 9.39 -13.53 -12.18
C ALA A 103 7.99 -14.10 -11.93
N THR A 104 7.47 -13.96 -10.71
CA THR A 104 6.11 -14.39 -10.32
C THR A 104 5.03 -13.33 -10.62
N GLY A 105 5.41 -12.13 -11.05
CA GLY A 105 4.51 -10.99 -11.23
C GLY A 105 3.86 -10.53 -9.92
N ALA A 106 4.49 -10.78 -8.78
CA ALA A 106 4.01 -10.34 -7.47
C ALA A 106 4.11 -8.81 -7.33
N ASP A 107 5.15 -8.22 -7.91
CA ASP A 107 5.35 -6.77 -7.98
C ASP A 107 4.24 -6.06 -8.77
N GLN A 108 3.88 -6.61 -9.95
CA GLN A 108 2.78 -6.11 -10.75
C GLN A 108 1.45 -6.27 -10.00
N ALA A 109 1.19 -7.45 -9.42
CA ALA A 109 -0.05 -7.69 -8.68
C ALA A 109 -0.21 -6.75 -7.47
N LEU A 110 0.90 -6.40 -6.79
CA LEU A 110 0.90 -5.42 -5.71
C LEU A 110 0.52 -4.02 -6.23
N ARG A 111 1.12 -3.57 -7.34
CA ARG A 111 0.79 -2.29 -7.98
C ARG A 111 -0.69 -2.21 -8.38
N GLU A 112 -1.24 -3.29 -8.94
CA GLU A 112 -2.66 -3.37 -9.25
C GLU A 112 -3.56 -3.26 -8.00
N GLN A 113 -3.14 -3.82 -6.85
CA GLN A 113 -3.88 -3.61 -5.59
C GLN A 113 -3.76 -2.17 -5.09
N ILE A 114 -2.60 -1.54 -5.20
CA ILE A 114 -2.40 -0.12 -4.85
C ILE A 114 -3.38 0.74 -5.64
N ASP A 115 -3.44 0.57 -6.96
CA ASP A 115 -4.35 1.31 -7.83
C ASP A 115 -5.81 1.05 -7.46
N ARG A 116 -6.18 -0.22 -7.27
CA ARG A 116 -7.55 -0.61 -6.89
C ARG A 116 -8.02 0.03 -5.58
N TYR A 117 -7.19 0.02 -4.54
CA TYR A 117 -7.55 0.64 -3.26
C TYR A 117 -7.55 2.16 -3.36
N THR A 118 -6.68 2.75 -4.19
CA THR A 118 -6.71 4.18 -4.48
C THR A 118 -8.02 4.58 -5.16
N GLU A 119 -8.46 3.84 -6.18
CA GLU A 119 -9.72 4.08 -6.87
C GLU A 119 -10.92 3.96 -5.94
N LYS A 120 -10.96 2.92 -5.10
CA LYS A 120 -12.02 2.76 -4.09
C LYS A 120 -12.06 3.94 -3.12
N ALA A 121 -10.90 4.38 -2.63
CA ALA A 121 -10.82 5.56 -1.77
C ALA A 121 -11.42 6.78 -2.48
N LEU A 122 -11.03 7.05 -3.73
CA LEU A 122 -11.56 8.18 -4.50
C LEU A 122 -13.07 8.10 -4.74
N ALA A 123 -13.61 6.89 -4.96
CA ALA A 123 -15.05 6.67 -5.09
C ALA A 123 -15.85 6.97 -3.81
N HIS A 124 -15.21 6.91 -2.63
CA HIS A 124 -15.84 7.37 -1.39
C HIS A 124 -15.98 8.90 -1.35
N VAL A 125 -15.01 9.64 -1.90
CA VAL A 125 -15.07 11.11 -1.97
C VAL A 125 -16.27 11.58 -2.80
N ASP A 126 -16.65 10.85 -3.85
CA ASP A 126 -17.83 11.14 -4.67
C ASP A 126 -19.17 11.08 -3.94
N ARG A 127 -19.20 10.44 -2.77
CA ARG A 127 -20.40 10.29 -1.95
C ARG A 127 -20.54 11.38 -0.90
N LEU A 128 -19.55 12.26 -0.77
CA LEU A 128 -19.55 13.36 0.20
C LEU A 128 -20.11 14.63 -0.44
N PRO A 129 -20.85 15.48 0.30
CA PRO A 129 -21.42 16.73 -0.22
C PRO A 129 -20.36 17.85 -0.30
N PHE A 130 -19.15 17.50 -0.71
CA PHE A 130 -18.04 18.44 -0.79
C PHE A 130 -18.16 19.31 -2.03
N SER A 131 -17.92 20.61 -1.86
CA SER A 131 -17.68 21.48 -3.00
C SER A 131 -16.38 21.08 -3.70
N GLN A 132 -16.24 21.48 -4.97
CA GLN A 132 -15.11 21.10 -5.82
C GLN A 132 -13.72 21.32 -5.15
N PRO A 133 -13.44 22.45 -4.46
CA PRO A 133 -12.15 22.64 -3.79
C PRO A 133 -11.84 21.60 -2.71
N TYR A 134 -12.84 21.16 -1.95
CA TYR A 134 -12.66 20.12 -0.92
C TYR A 134 -12.50 18.75 -1.57
N ARG A 135 -13.29 18.42 -2.61
CA ARG A 135 -13.13 17.18 -3.37
C ARG A 135 -11.70 17.04 -3.90
N GLU A 136 -11.17 18.11 -4.50
CA GLU A 136 -9.79 18.13 -5.00
C GLU A 136 -8.75 18.01 -3.89
N HIS A 137 -9.00 18.57 -2.70
CA HIS A 137 -8.11 18.41 -1.57
C HIS A 137 -7.96 16.93 -1.17
N TYR A 138 -9.06 16.19 -1.06
CA TYR A 138 -9.04 14.76 -0.73
C TYR A 138 -8.38 13.93 -1.84
N ILE A 139 -8.61 14.26 -3.11
CA ILE A 139 -7.91 13.61 -4.23
C ILE A 139 -6.41 13.85 -4.14
N ARG A 140 -5.97 15.10 -3.90
CA ARG A 140 -4.55 15.43 -3.75
C ARG A 140 -3.94 14.71 -2.55
N LEU A 141 -4.65 14.62 -1.43
CA LEU A 141 -4.20 13.88 -0.25
C LEU A 141 -3.99 12.39 -0.57
N ALA A 142 -4.97 11.74 -1.21
CA ALA A 142 -4.87 10.34 -1.57
C ALA A 142 -3.69 10.08 -2.51
N ARG A 143 -3.54 10.89 -3.55
CA ARG A 143 -2.40 10.81 -4.46
C ARG A 143 -1.08 11.08 -3.75
N ALA A 144 -1.00 12.06 -2.87
CA ALA A 144 0.22 12.38 -2.14
C ALA A 144 0.64 11.28 -1.15
N LEU A 145 -0.31 10.51 -0.63
CA LEU A 145 -0.02 9.36 0.24
C LEU A 145 0.47 8.15 -0.57
N VAL A 146 -0.14 7.88 -1.71
CA VAL A 146 0.15 6.69 -2.53
C VAL A 146 1.31 6.91 -3.50
N GLN A 147 1.47 8.10 -4.06
CA GLN A 147 2.52 8.41 -5.05
C GLN A 147 3.79 8.95 -4.39
N ARG A 148 4.11 8.51 -3.16
CA ARG A 148 5.36 8.87 -2.48
C ARG A 148 6.54 8.18 -3.16
N LYS A 149 6.90 8.65 -4.36
CA LYS A 149 8.07 8.26 -5.15
C LYS A 149 8.12 6.78 -5.57
N LEU A 150 7.09 6.34 -6.31
CA LEU A 150 7.28 5.31 -7.34
C LEU A 150 8.20 5.80 -8.45
#